data_AF-A0A2E9T165-F1
#
_entry.id   AF-A0A2E9T165-F1
#
_cell.length_a   1.000
_cell.length_b   1.000
_cell.length_c   1.000
_cell.angle_alpha   90.00
_cell.angle_beta   90.00
_cell.angle_gamma   90.00
#
_symmetry.space_group_name_H-M   'P 1'
#
loop_
_entity.id
_entity.type
_entity.pdbx_description
1 polymer ?
#
loop_
_entity_poly.entity_id
_entity_poly.type
_entity_poly.pdbx_seq_one_letter_code
_entity_poly.pdbx_strand_id
1 'polypeptide(L)' 'MLSFQGENILSVNQLDRDCIERIFAVAKKMEPYAKKQKRTNVLEGAILANLFFEPSTRTRVSFGT' A
#
# COMPACT_ATOMS: atom_id res chain seq x y z
N MET A 1 -3.77 -10.07 16.82
CA MET A 1 -4.63 -10.48 15.70
C MET A 1 -4.27 -9.58 14.52
N LEU A 2 -3.69 -10.11 13.45
CA LEU A 2 -3.25 -9.30 12.31
C LEU A 2 -4.47 -8.85 11.47
N SER A 3 -5.02 -7.69 11.80
CA SER A 3 -6.01 -7.01 10.98
C SER A 3 -5.47 -5.65 10.58
N PHE A 4 -5.22 -5.45 9.29
CA PHE A 4 -4.89 -4.13 8.72
C PHE A 4 -6.14 -3.31 8.39
N GLN A 5 -7.33 -3.92 8.41
CA GLN A 5 -8.56 -3.27 8.02
C GLN A 5 -9.00 -2.29 9.11
N GLY A 6 -9.18 -1.03 8.73
CA GLY A 6 -9.59 0.06 9.63
C GLY A 6 -8.45 0.69 10.43
N GLU A 7 -7.21 0.23 10.24
CA GLU A 7 -6.03 0.71 10.98
C GLU A 7 -5.36 1.91 10.32
N ASN A 8 -4.78 2.79 11.15
CA ASN A 8 -3.98 3.93 10.70
C ASN A 8 -2.49 3.62 10.85
N ILE A 9 -1.74 3.68 9.75
CA ILE A 9 -0.29 3.47 9.72
C ILE A 9 0.42 4.83 9.84
N LEU A 10 0.87 5.15 11.06
CA LEU A 10 1.55 6.41 11.42
C LEU A 10 3.05 6.22 11.69
N SER A 11 3.46 5.02 12.10
CA SER A 11 4.85 4.69 12.42
C SER A 11 5.17 3.23 12.13
N VAL A 12 6.43 2.97 11.75
CA VAL A 12 6.95 1.60 11.57
C VAL A 12 6.91 0.80 12.87
N ASN A 13 6.93 1.45 14.04
CA ASN A 13 6.88 0.78 15.33
C ASN A 13 5.54 0.08 15.59
N GLN A 14 4.49 0.37 14.82
CA GLN A 14 3.21 -0.34 14.86
C GLN A 14 3.27 -1.71 14.17
N LEU A 15 4.31 -1.95 13.36
CA LEU A 15 4.46 -3.17 12.57
C LEU A 15 5.45 -4.10 13.26
N ASP A 16 4.93 -5.17 13.85
CA ASP A 16 5.75 -6.26 14.33
C ASP A 16 6.31 -7.11 13.17
N ARG A 17 7.15 -8.09 13.52
CA ARG A 17 7.79 -8.95 12.53
C ARG A 17 6.79 -9.69 11.64
N ASP A 18 5.71 -10.21 12.22
CA ASP A 18 4.70 -10.97 11.49
C ASP A 18 3.94 -10.06 10.51
N CYS A 19 3.67 -8.81 10.90
CA CYS A 19 3.08 -7.78 10.04
C CYS A 19 4.00 -7.50 8.84
N ILE A 20 5.29 -7.30 9.10
CA ILE A 20 6.28 -7.02 8.06
C ILE A 20 6.41 -8.20 7.09
N GLU A 21 6.52 -9.42 7.61
CA GLU A 21 6.58 -10.64 6.78
C GLU A 21 5.33 -10.79 5.91
N ARG A 22 4.14 -10.46 6.46
CA ARG A 22 2.89 -10.46 5.70
C ARG A 22 2.87 -9.41 4.60
N ILE A 23 3.30 -8.17 4.88
CA ILE A 23 3.37 -7.09 3.89
C ILE A 23 4.26 -7.49 2.73
N PHE A 24 5.46 -8.02 3.00
CA PHE A 24 6.37 -8.47 1.95
C PHE A 24 5.83 -9.67 1.15
N ALA A 25 5.16 -10.62 1.81
CA ALA A 25 4.53 -11.73 1.12
C ALA A 25 3.44 -11.26 0.14
N VAL A 26 2.65 -10.24 0.51
CA VAL A 26 1.66 -9.63 -0.38
C VAL A 26 2.35 -8.83 -1.49
N ALA A 27 3.36 -8.00 -1.16
CA ALA A 27 4.10 -7.22 -2.15
C ALA A 27 4.71 -8.09 -3.26
N LYS A 28 5.29 -9.24 -2.89
CA LYS A 28 5.81 -10.22 -3.86
C LYS A 28 4.74 -10.76 -4.80
N LYS A 29 3.52 -11.02 -4.28
CA LYS A 29 2.38 -11.44 -5.11
C LYS A 29 1.89 -10.33 -6.04
N MET A 30 2.15 -9.06 -5.70
CA MET A 30 1.77 -7.89 -6.52
C MET A 30 2.72 -7.63 -7.70
N GLU A 31 3.89 -8.27 -7.76
CA GLU A 31 4.87 -8.08 -8.84
C GLU A 31 4.31 -8.17 -10.27
N PRO A 32 3.46 -9.16 -10.64
CA PRO A 32 2.93 -9.26 -12.00
C PRO A 32 2.05 -8.08 -12.38
N TYR A 33 1.38 -7.45 -11.41
CA TYR A 33 0.55 -6.27 -11.63
C TYR A 33 1.43 -5.03 -11.84
N ALA A 34 2.48 -4.86 -11.03
CA ALA A 34 3.47 -3.80 -11.22
C ALA A 34 4.19 -3.91 -12.59
N LYS A 35 4.46 -5.14 -13.04
CA LYS A 35 5.03 -5.45 -14.37
C LYS A 35 4.01 -5.38 -15.51
N LYS A 36 2.76 -4.96 -15.25
CA LYS A 36 1.66 -4.85 -16.23
C LYS A 36 1.30 -6.17 -16.94
N GLN A 37 1.62 -7.31 -16.33
CA GLN A 37 1.28 -8.64 -16.85
C GLN A 37 -0.15 -9.06 -16.46
N LYS A 38 -0.70 -8.46 -15.40
CA LYS A 38 -2.07 -8.69 -14.90
C LYS A 38 -2.73 -7.38 -14.49
N ARG A 39 -4.07 -7.38 -14.44
CA ARG A 39 -4.90 -6.29 -13.88
C ARG A 39 -5.70 -6.80 -12.68
N THR A 40 -6.01 -5.90 -11.74
CA THR A 40 -6.80 -6.20 -10.54
C THR A 40 -7.86 -5.12 -10.33
N ASN A 41 -9.03 -5.53 -9.85
CA ASN A 41 -10.17 -4.65 -9.56
C ASN A 41 -10.56 -4.70 -8.06
N VAL A 42 -9.68 -5.20 -7.18
CA VAL A 42 -10.00 -5.43 -5.75
C VAL A 42 -10.42 -4.16 -5.01
N LEU A 43 -10.01 -2.97 -5.48
CA LEU A 43 -10.37 -1.67 -4.91
C LEU A 43 -11.31 -0.87 -5.82
N GLU A 44 -12.01 -1.54 -6.76
CA GLU A 44 -12.99 -0.87 -7.62
C GLU A 44 -14.10 -0.23 -6.76
N GLY A 45 -14.32 1.08 -6.96
CA GLY A 45 -15.25 1.89 -6.15
C GLY A 45 -14.64 2.53 -4.90
N ALA A 46 -13.41 2.19 -4.51
CA ALA A 46 -12.72 2.88 -3.42
C ALA A 46 -12.18 4.26 -3.86
N ILE A 47 -12.27 5.25 -2.97
CA ILE A 47 -11.77 6.61 -3.21
C ILE A 47 -10.55 6.86 -2.32
N LEU A 48 -9.43 7.27 -2.93
CA LEU A 48 -8.20 7.67 -2.22
C LEU A 48 -7.98 9.17 -2.33
N ALA A 49 -7.92 9.87 -1.19
CA ALA A 49 -7.56 11.28 -1.13
C ALA A 49 -6.09 11.44 -0.71
N ASN A 50 -5.28 12.06 -1.57
CA ASN A 50 -3.86 12.30 -1.32
C ASN A 50 -3.63 13.76 -0.90
N LEU A 51 -3.15 13.99 0.33
CA LEU A 51 -2.89 15.31 0.89
C LEU A 51 -1.38 15.48 1.15
N PHE A 52 -0.71 16.33 0.35
CA PHE A 52 0.72 16.66 0.49
C PHE A 52 0.86 18.16 0.70
N PHE A 53 1.34 18.57 1.88
CA PHE A 53 1.54 19.97 2.25
C PHE A 53 2.95 20.48 1.93
N GLU A 54 3.84 19.58 1.50
CA GLU A 54 5.22 19.86 1.14
C GLU A 54 5.59 19.22 -0.21
N PRO A 55 6.56 19.77 -0.97
CA PRO A 55 6.99 19.19 -2.24
C PRO A 55 7.55 17.76 -2.06
N SER A 56 6.86 16.77 -2.63
CA SER A 56 7.31 15.36 -2.62
C SER A 56 6.88 14.62 -3.89
N THR A 57 7.56 14.92 -5.00
CA THR A 57 7.19 14.41 -6.34
C THR A 57 7.18 12.88 -6.41
N ARG A 58 8.24 12.22 -5.91
CA ARG A 58 8.39 10.77 -6.02
C ARG A 58 7.30 10.03 -5.24
N THR A 59 7.06 10.42 -4.00
CA THR A 59 6.07 9.77 -3.13
C THR A 59 4.65 10.03 -3.62
N ARG A 60 4.33 11.27 -4.01
CA ARG A 60 2.99 11.59 -4.54
C ARG A 60 2.66 10.77 -5.78
N VAL A 61 3.60 10.62 -6.72
CA VAL A 61 3.40 9.82 -7.93
C VAL A 61 3.19 8.34 -7.60
N SER A 62 3.91 7.79 -6.61
CA SER A 62 3.73 6.38 -6.22
C SER A 62 2.35 6.04 -5.64
N PHE A 63 1.61 7.01 -5.08
CA PHE A 63 0.24 6.80 -4.59
C PHE A 63 -0.85 7.11 -5.63
N GLY A 64 -0.48 7.65 -6.80
CA GLY A 64 -1.43 8.07 -7.84
C GLY A 64 -1.35 7.28 -9.15
N THR A 65 -0.55 6.21 -9.20
CA THR A 65 -0.31 5.37 -10.39
C THR A 65 -0.87 3.97 -10.17
#